data_AF-A0A7V9SQB1-F1
#
_entry.id   AF-A0A7V9SQB1-F1
#
_cell.length_a   1.000
_cell.length_b   1.000
_cell.length_c   1.000
_cell.angle_alpha   90.00
_cell.angle_beta   90.00
_cell.angle_gamma   90.00
#
_symmetry.space_group_name_H-M   'P 1'
#
loop_
_entity.id
_entity.type
_entity.pdbx_description
1 polymer ?
#
loop_
_entity_poly.entity_id
_entity_poly.type
_entity_poly.pdbx_seq_one_letter_code
_entity_poly.pdbx_strand_id
1 'polypeptide(L)' 'DAFIGDDSAQADHESSMRDGGMHHGSGDSDAITVKPGKTGSLSYTFDKAGETLIGCHETGHFAAGMKIAVTVA' A
#
# COMPACT_ATOMS: atom_id res chain seq x y z
N ASP A 1 -3.62 -0.70 -6.59
CA ASP A 1 -2.61 -0.93 -5.54
C ASP A 1 -3.25 -0.80 -4.16
N ALA A 2 -2.70 -1.50 -3.18
CA ALA A 2 -3.02 -1.42 -1.76
C ALA A 2 -1.76 -1.87 -1.00
N PHE A 3 -1.01 -0.90 -0.47
CA PHE A 3 0.27 -1.09 0.20
C PHE A 3 0.18 -0.70 1.68
N ILE A 4 0.58 -1.60 2.56
CA ILE A 4 0.56 -1.45 4.01
C ILE A 4 1.95 -0.99 4.49
N GLY A 5 2.00 0.10 5.26
CA GLY A 5 3.24 0.63 5.81
C GLY A 5 3.06 1.96 6.52
N ASP A 6 4.07 2.38 7.30
CA ASP A 6 4.11 3.70 7.94
C ASP A 6 4.32 4.83 6.91
N ASP A 7 4.29 6.10 7.35
CA ASP A 7 4.47 7.25 6.45
C ASP A 7 5.76 7.20 5.62
N SER A 8 6.86 6.70 6.19
CA SER A 8 8.13 6.58 5.46
C SER A 8 8.01 5.53 4.36
N ALA A 9 7.44 4.37 4.67
CA ALA A 9 7.21 3.32 3.70
C ALA A 9 6.26 3.77 2.58
N GLN A 10 5.24 4.58 2.89
CA GLN A 10 4.35 5.15 1.86
C GLN A 10 5.11 6.10 0.92
N ALA A 11 6.01 6.95 1.46
CA ALA A 11 6.81 7.87 0.63
C ALA A 11 7.80 7.14 -0.28
N ASP A 12 8.43 6.07 0.24
CA ASP A 12 9.35 5.23 -0.52
C ASP A 12 8.61 4.48 -1.64
N HIS A 13 7.43 3.93 -1.34
CA HIS A 13 6.59 3.24 -2.33
C HIS A 13 6.02 4.19 -3.38
N GLU A 14 5.67 5.42 -3.03
CA GLU A 14 5.28 6.45 -4.01
C GLU A 14 6.42 6.71 -5.01
N SER A 15 7.65 6.79 -4.51
CA SER A 15 8.83 7.04 -5.33
C SER A 15 9.13 5.87 -6.26
N SER A 16 9.05 4.63 -5.75
CA SER A 16 9.30 3.42 -6.55
C SER A 16 8.28 3.24 -7.68
N MET A 17 7.00 3.56 -7.43
CA MET A 17 5.92 3.48 -8.42
C MET A 17 6.06 4.54 -9.51
N ARG A 18 6.62 5.71 -9.20
CA ARG A 18 6.90 6.78 -10.18
C ARG A 18 8.04 6.41 -11.13
N ASP A 19 9.05 5.69 -10.66
CA ASP A 19 10.24 5.31 -11.43
C ASP A 19 10.02 4.09 -12.34
N GLY A 20 8.76 3.67 -12.55
CA GLY A 20 8.41 2.52 -13.38
C GLY A 20 8.62 1.18 -12.67
N GLY A 21 8.70 1.20 -11.34
CA GLY A 21 8.82 0.03 -10.46
C GLY A 21 7.74 -1.00 -10.75
N MET A 22 8.20 -2.16 -11.21
CA MET A 22 7.40 -3.27 -11.71
C MET A 22 6.51 -3.90 -10.63
N HIS A 23 5.24 -4.14 -11.00
CA HIS A 23 4.50 -5.38 -10.74
C HIS A 23 4.81 -6.07 -9.39
N HIS A 24 4.25 -5.59 -8.27
CA HIS A 24 4.03 -6.45 -7.10
C HIS A 24 2.89 -7.45 -7.41
N GLY A 25 3.15 -8.32 -8.39
CA GLY A 25 2.45 -9.58 -8.51
C GLY A 25 3.01 -10.52 -7.46
N SER A 26 2.31 -10.63 -6.33
CA SER A 26 2.41 -11.79 -5.41
C SER A 26 3.75 -12.01 -4.68
N GLY A 27 4.52 -10.97 -4.36
CA GLY A 27 5.84 -11.12 -3.72
C GLY A 27 5.99 -10.48 -2.33
N ASP A 28 5.60 -9.22 -2.17
CA ASP A 28 5.66 -8.54 -0.88
C ASP A 28 4.40 -8.84 -0.08
N SER A 29 4.57 -9.25 1.18
CA SER A 29 3.46 -9.66 2.07
C SER A 29 2.51 -8.50 2.39
N ASP A 30 2.89 -7.30 2.00
CA ASP A 30 2.36 -6.03 2.49
C ASP A 30 1.68 -5.26 1.36
N ALA A 31 1.63 -5.81 0.14
CA ALA A 31 1.09 -5.14 -1.04
C ALA A 31 0.21 -6.05 -1.90
N ILE A 32 -0.87 -5.50 -2.47
CA ILE A 32 -1.63 -6.15 -3.54
C ILE A 32 -2.11 -5.16 -4.59
N THR A 33 -1.98 -5.53 -5.87
CA THR A 33 -2.58 -4.78 -6.98
C THR A 33 -3.68 -5.59 -7.66
N VAL A 34 -4.85 -4.98 -7.82
CA VAL A 34 -6.00 -5.56 -8.50
C VAL A 34 -6.37 -4.73 -9.73
N LYS A 35 -6.80 -5.40 -10.79
CA LYS A 35 -7.31 -4.75 -12.00
C LYS A 35 -8.75 -4.26 -11.80
N PRO A 36 -9.23 -3.29 -12.60
CA PRO A 36 -10.63 -2.87 -12.58
C PRO A 36 -11.60 -4.06 -12.68
N GLY A 37 -12.63 -4.07 -11.83
CA GLY A 37 -13.62 -5.15 -11.77
C GLY A 37 -13.13 -6.46 -11.18
N LYS A 38 -11.92 -6.50 -10.59
CA LYS A 38 -11.38 -7.65 -9.86
C LYS A 38 -11.33 -7.37 -8.36
N THR A 39 -11.31 -8.45 -7.59
CA THR A 39 -11.15 -8.44 -6.14
C THR A 39 -9.90 -9.24 -5.78
N GLY A 40 -9.21 -8.83 -4.73
CA GLY A 40 -8.07 -9.53 -4.15
C GLY A 40 -8.12 -9.42 -2.63
N SER A 41 -7.38 -10.30 -1.95
CA SER A 41 -7.28 -10.31 -0.49
C SER A 41 -5.82 -10.20 -0.09
N LEU A 42 -5.56 -9.39 0.93
CA LEU A 42 -4.25 -9.22 1.58
C LEU A 42 -4.44 -9.44 3.07
N SER A 43 -3.59 -10.28 3.66
CA SER A 43 -3.59 -10.56 5.09
C SER A 43 -2.25 -10.14 5.67
N TYR A 44 -2.28 -9.28 6.69
CA TYR A 44 -1.10 -8.73 7.34
C TYR A 44 -1.20 -8.89 8.86
N THR A 45 -0.08 -9.24 9.49
CA THR A 45 0.01 -9.39 10.95
C THR A 45 0.89 -8.27 11.49
N PHE A 46 0.31 -7.41 12.32
CA PHE A 46 1.03 -6.34 12.99
C PHE A 46 1.85 -6.89 14.16
N ASP A 47 3.13 -6.54 14.22
CA ASP A 47 4.05 -6.92 15.29
C ASP A 47 4.29 -5.78 16.30
N LYS A 48 3.81 -4.57 16.00
CA LYS A 48 4.00 -3.36 16.80
C LYS A 48 2.70 -2.56 16.91
N ALA A 49 2.51 -1.92 18.05
CA ALA A 49 1.49 -0.90 18.25
C ALA A 49 1.88 0.40 17.54
N GLY A 50 0.90 1.19 17.13
CA GLY A 50 1.10 2.45 16.42
C GLY A 50 0.11 2.68 15.30
N GLU A 51 0.37 3.71 14.49
CA GLU A 51 -0.38 3.98 13.26
C GLU A 51 0.31 3.31 12.07
N THR A 52 -0.47 2.68 11.21
CA THR A 52 -0.05 2.14 9.92
C THR A 52 -1.00 2.62 8.84
N LEU A 53 -0.50 2.91 7.66
CA LEU A 53 -1.29 3.35 6.52
C LEU A 53 -1.48 2.22 5.52
N ILE A 54 -2.62 2.23 4.84
CA ILE A 54 -2.88 1.45 3.64
C ILE A 54 -3.12 2.43 2.49
N GLY A 55 -2.23 2.46 1.51
CA GLY A 55 -2.24 3.46 0.43
C GLY A 55 -2.31 2.84 -0.97
N CYS A 56 -2.88 3.58 -1.93
CA CYS A 56 -2.81 3.25 -3.35
C CYS A 56 -1.90 4.24 -4.07
N HIS A 57 -0.79 3.76 -4.62
CA HIS A 57 0.22 4.59 -5.28
C HIS A 57 0.20 4.54 -6.80
N GLU A 58 -0.94 4.12 -7.37
CA GLU A 58 -1.27 4.52 -8.73
C GLU A 58 -1.20 6.06 -8.82
N THR A 59 -0.62 6.58 -9.90
CA THR A 59 -0.22 8.00 -9.99
C THR A 59 -1.35 8.93 -9.56
N GLY A 60 -1.13 9.68 -8.47
CA GLY A 60 -2.06 10.68 -7.93
C GLY A 60 -3.11 10.15 -6.94
N HIS A 61 -3.31 8.83 -6.81
CA HIS A 61 -4.38 8.27 -5.97
C HIS A 61 -4.16 8.52 -4.48
N PHE A 62 -2.94 8.31 -3.97
CA PHE A 62 -2.61 8.53 -2.55
C PHE A 62 -2.82 9.98 -2.13
N ALA A 63 -2.27 10.93 -2.92
CA ALA A 63 -2.42 12.36 -2.69
C ALA A 63 -3.88 12.84 -2.78
N ALA A 64 -4.69 12.21 -3.62
CA ALA A 64 -6.13 12.46 -3.72
C ALA A 64 -6.94 11.87 -2.55
N GLY A 65 -6.31 11.11 -1.65
CA GLY A 65 -6.93 10.59 -0.44
C GLY A 65 -7.29 9.11 -0.49
N MET A 66 -6.83 8.34 -1.47
CA MET A 66 -6.99 6.88 -1.49
C MET A 66 -6.03 6.22 -0.49
N LYS A 67 -6.27 6.48 0.81
CA LYS A 67 -5.49 6.00 1.95
C LYS A 67 -6.39 5.70 3.14
N ILE A 68 -5.98 4.75 3.96
CA ILE A 68 -6.65 4.33 5.20
C ILE A 68 -5.62 4.37 6.32
N ALA A 69 -5.98 4.95 7.47
CA ALA A 69 -5.18 4.85 8.69
C ALA A 69 -5.72 3.71 9.58
N VAL A 70 -4.82 2.87 10.06
CA VAL A 70 -5.08 1.74 10.95
C VAL A 70 -4.30 1.98 12.24
N THR A 71 -5.01 2.06 13.37
CA THR A 71 -4.39 2.15 14.68
C THR A 71 -4.34 0.76 15.32
N VAL A 72 -3.13 0.30 15.64
CA VAL A 72 -2.88 -0.93 16.40
C VAL A 72 -2.60 -0.53 17.85
N ALA A 73 -3.45 -0.98 18.78
CA ALA A 73 -3.39 -0.63 20.20
C ALA A 73 -2.89 -1.78 21.08
#